data_AF-A0A7W0XYS0-F1
#
_entry.id   AF-A0A7W0XYS0-F1
#
_cell.length_a   1.000
_cell.length_b   1.000
_cell.length_c   1.000
_cell.angle_alpha   90.00
_cell.angle_beta   90.00
_cell.angle_gamma   90.00
#
_symmetry.space_group_name_H-M   'P 1'
#
loop_
_entity.id
_entity.type
_entity.pdbx_description
1 polymer ?
#
loop_
_entity_poly.entity_id
_entity_poly.type
_entity_poly.pdbx_seq_one_letter_code
_entity_poly.pdbx_strand_id
1 'polypeptide(L)'
;VDGLGYMGAYFRVVLPNSGAFFAAIAVITFIASWNAFLWPLVIGQDSSKWTVQVALSTFLTAQTINLHELFLAAAVSIAPLVLVFAFLQRYLVQGVAETGIKG
;
A
#
# COMPACT_ATOMS: atom_id res chain seq x y z
N VAL A 1 33.25 23.28 0.30
CA VAL A 1 32.56 22.01 0.63
C VAL A 1 31.72 22.31 1.85
N ASP A 2 30.39 22.27 1.74
CA ASP A 2 29.40 23.07 2.50
C ASP A 2 29.24 22.77 4.02
N GLY A 3 30.28 22.28 4.71
CA GLY A 3 30.32 22.13 6.17
C GLY A 3 29.38 21.08 6.77
N LEU A 4 28.55 20.44 5.95
CA LEU A 4 27.67 19.35 6.37
C LEU A 4 28.47 18.05 6.49
N GLY A 5 28.56 17.51 7.71
CA GLY A 5 29.04 16.14 7.93
C GLY A 5 28.14 15.10 7.26
N TYR A 6 28.62 13.87 7.09
CA TYR A 6 27.93 12.79 6.35
C TYR A 6 26.46 12.60 6.76
N MET A 7 26.15 12.63 8.06
CA MET A 7 24.77 12.52 8.54
C MET A 7 23.91 13.73 8.13
N GLY A 8 24.48 14.94 8.16
CA GLY A 8 23.78 16.15 7.73
C GLY A 8 23.46 16.13 6.23
N ALA A 9 24.39 15.65 5.40
CA ALA A 9 24.16 15.47 3.96
C ALA A 9 23.07 14.42 3.68
N TYR A 10 23.09 13.30 4.41
CA TYR A 10 22.08 12.24 4.26
C TYR A 10 20.66 12.75 4.54
N PHE A 11 20.42 13.36 5.70
CA PHE A 11 19.08 13.77 6.10
C PHE A 11 18.57 15.03 5.37
N ARG A 12 19.45 15.96 4.98
CA ARG A 12 19.02 17.22 4.33
C ARG A 12 19.02 17.17 2.81
N VAL A 13 19.81 16.29 2.19
CA VAL A 13 19.96 16.24 0.73
C VAL A 13 19.41 14.94 0.16
N VAL A 14 19.89 13.79 0.66
CA VAL A 14 19.54 12.49 0.07
C VAL A 14 18.12 12.07 0.40
N LEU A 15 17.72 12.18 1.67
CA LEU A 15 16.41 11.74 2.16
C LEU A 15 15.22 12.47 1.49
N PRO A 16 15.15 13.82 1.45
CA PRO A 16 14.02 14.51 0.85
C PRO A 16 13.93 14.32 -0.66
N ASN A 17 15.07 14.18 -1.35
CA ASN A 17 15.13 13.97 -2.79
C ASN A 17 14.71 12.53 -3.19
N SER A 18 14.80 11.59 -2.25
CA SER A 18 14.34 10.21 -2.43
C SER A 18 12.84 10.01 -2.17
N GLY A 19 12.08 11.09 -1.96
CA GLY A 19 10.65 11.03 -1.58
C GLY A 19 9.78 10.24 -2.57
N ALA A 20 10.04 10.37 -3.87
CA ALA A 20 9.34 9.60 -4.91
C ALA A 20 9.63 8.08 -4.83
N PHE A 21 10.88 7.71 -4.53
CA PHE A 21 11.27 6.32 -4.37
C PHE A 21 10.61 5.69 -3.14
N PHE A 22 10.60 6.41 -2.01
CA PHE A 22 9.88 5.96 -0.81
C PHE A 22 8.38 5.82 -1.05
N ALA A 23 7.77 6.74 -1.82
CA ALA A 23 6.37 6.64 -2.19
C ALA A 23 6.08 5.37 -3.01
N ALA A 24 6.90 5.07 -4.01
CA ALA A 24 6.76 3.85 -4.81
C ALA A 24 6.85 2.58 -3.96
N ILE A 25 7.88 2.47 -3.10
CA ILE A 25 8.02 1.32 -2.20
C ILE A 25 6.83 1.24 -1.24
N ALA A 26 6.41 2.36 -0.64
CA ALA A 26 5.28 2.38 0.28
C ALA A 26 4.00 1.85 -0.37
N VAL A 27 3.69 2.25 -1.60
CA VAL A 27 2.54 1.72 -2.36
C VAL A 27 2.71 0.22 -2.60
N ILE A 28 3.85 -0.22 -3.12
CA ILE A 28 4.10 -1.63 -3.44
C ILE A 28 3.95 -2.51 -2.18
N THR A 29 4.60 -2.11 -1.08
CA THR A 29 4.55 -2.83 0.20
C THR A 29 3.15 -2.81 0.79
N PHE A 30 2.43 -1.68 0.72
CA PHE A 30 1.05 -1.60 1.20
C PHE A 30 0.13 -2.55 0.43
N ILE A 31 0.20 -2.54 -0.91
CA ILE A 31 -0.59 -3.44 -1.75
C ILE A 31 -0.26 -4.90 -1.42
N ALA A 32 1.02 -5.24 -1.28
CA ALA A 32 1.43 -6.60 -0.94
C ALA A 32 0.90 -7.03 0.43
N SER A 33 1.00 -6.17 1.44
CA SER A 33 0.50 -6.46 2.79
C SER A 33 -1.03 -6.53 2.85
N TRP A 34 -1.73 -5.70 2.08
CA TRP A 34 -3.20 -5.67 2.05
C TRP A 34 -3.80 -6.87 1.31
N ASN A 35 -3.12 -7.36 0.27
CA ASN A 35 -3.51 -8.55 -0.48
C ASN A 35 -2.95 -9.86 0.12
N ALA A 36 -2.21 -9.78 1.23
CA ALA A 36 -1.69 -10.96 1.90
C ALA A 36 -2.84 -11.83 2.43
N PHE A 37 -2.93 -13.05 1.93
CA PHE A 37 -3.98 -14.00 2.28
C PHE A 37 -3.46 -15.19 3.09
N LEU A 38 -2.46 -15.91 2.56
CA LEU A 38 -1.98 -17.17 3.16
C LEU A 38 -1.39 -16.98 4.56
N TRP A 39 -0.55 -15.97 4.75
CA TRP A 39 0.10 -15.76 6.05
C TRP A 39 -0.91 -15.39 7.15
N PRO A 40 -1.84 -14.42 6.94
CA PRO A 40 -2.91 -14.15 7.90
C PRO A 40 -3.85 -15.33 8.14
N LEU A 41 -4.16 -16.13 7.11
CA LEU A 41 -5.01 -17.31 7.24
C LEU A 41 -4.36 -18.37 8.16
N VAL A 42 -3.04 -18.55 8.08
CA VAL A 42 -2.31 -19.53 8.88
C VAL A 42 -2.17 -19.09 10.34
N ILE A 43 -1.91 -17.81 10.59
CA ILE A 43 -1.64 -17.29 11.95
C ILE A 43 -2.90 -16.79 12.67
N GLY A 44 -3.90 -16.34 11.93
CA GLY A 44 -5.14 -15.77 12.44
C GLY A 44 -6.17 -16.84 12.81
N GLN A 45 -5.98 -17.50 13.95
CA GLN A 45 -6.93 -18.50 14.44
C GLN A 45 -8.24 -17.89 14.97
N ASP A 46 -8.21 -16.64 15.45
CA ASP A 46 -9.39 -15.93 15.90
C ASP A 46 -10.05 -15.12 14.78
N SER A 47 -11.37 -15.24 14.61
CA SER A 47 -12.13 -14.49 13.61
C SER A 47 -12.08 -12.97 13.81
N SER A 48 -11.82 -12.50 15.03
CA SER A 48 -11.66 -11.07 15.35
C SER A 48 -10.38 -10.45 14.81
N LYS A 49 -9.42 -11.27 14.36
CA LYS A 49 -8.13 -10.83 13.81
C LYS A 49 -8.00 -11.09 12.32
N TRP A 50 -9.07 -11.52 11.66
CA TRP A 50 -9.04 -11.81 10.24
C TRP A 50 -8.86 -10.53 9.42
N THR A 51 -7.97 -10.62 8.45
CA THR A 51 -7.83 -9.57 7.45
C THR A 51 -9.03 -9.60 6.51
N VAL A 52 -9.26 -8.49 5.81
CA VAL A 52 -10.36 -8.38 4.83
C VAL A 52 -10.30 -9.50 3.78
N GLN A 53 -9.09 -9.91 3.36
CA GLN A 53 -8.90 -11.01 2.42
C GLN A 53 -9.37 -12.36 2.98
N VAL A 54 -9.05 -12.64 4.26
CA VAL A 54 -9.47 -13.88 4.92
C VAL A 54 -10.99 -13.89 5.11
N ALA A 55 -11.57 -12.78 5.57
CA ALA A 55 -13.01 -12.66 5.71
C ALA A 55 -13.76 -12.80 4.37
N LEU A 56 -13.25 -12.20 3.28
CA LEU A 56 -13.84 -12.36 1.95
C LEU A 56 -13.87 -13.82 1.47
N SER A 57 -12.84 -14.61 1.80
CA SER A 57 -12.81 -16.03 1.44
C SER A 57 -13.91 -16.86 2.09
N THR A 58 -14.41 -16.45 3.27
CA THR A 58 -15.50 -17.18 3.93
C THR A 58 -16.85 -16.97 3.23
N PHE A 59 -17.05 -15.83 2.57
CA PHE A 59 -18.25 -15.59 1.73
C PHE A 59 -18.26 -16.47 0.48
N LEU A 60 -17.09 -16.77 -0.09
CA LEU A 60 -16.96 -17.67 -1.24
C LEU A 60 -17.15 -19.15 -0.85
N THR A 61 -16.77 -19.49 0.39
CA THR A 61 -16.87 -20.86 0.92
C THR A 61 -18.22 -21.13 1.60
N ALA A 62 -19.07 -20.10 1.74
CA ALA A 62 -20.38 -20.22 2.35
C ALA A 62 -21.29 -21.15 1.53
N GLN A 63 -22.11 -21.95 2.23
CA GLN A 63 -23.02 -22.91 1.61
C GLN A 63 -24.05 -22.26 0.69
N THR A 64 -24.38 -21.00 0.92
CA THR A 64 -25.12 -20.14 0.01
C THR A 64 -24.32 -18.87 -0.21
N ILE A 65 -23.84 -18.69 -1.44
CA ILE A 65 -23.05 -17.51 -1.81
C ILE A 65 -24.01 -16.33 -2.00
N ASN A 66 -24.00 -15.39 -1.06
CA ASN A 66 -24.76 -14.15 -1.19
C ASN A 66 -23.93 -13.13 -1.99
N LEU A 67 -24.17 -13.09 -3.31
CA LEU A 67 -23.40 -12.24 -4.23
C LEU A 67 -23.44 -10.75 -3.85
N HIS A 68 -24.57 -10.27 -3.33
CA HIS A 68 -24.70 -8.87 -2.93
C HIS A 68 -23.74 -8.50 -1.79
N GLU A 69 -23.63 -9.36 -0.78
CA GLU A 69 -22.72 -9.15 0.35
C GLU A 69 -21.25 -9.28 -0.09
N LEU A 70 -20.94 -10.25 -0.96
CA LEU A 70 -19.60 -10.43 -1.51
C LEU A 70 -19.13 -9.19 -2.28
N PHE A 71 -19.97 -8.66 -3.20
CA PHE A 71 -19.61 -7.48 -3.98
C PHE A 71 -19.52 -6.21 -3.11
N LEU A 72 -20.39 -6.04 -2.11
CA LEU A 72 -20.28 -4.95 -1.14
C LEU A 72 -18.97 -5.03 -0.35
N ALA A 73 -18.65 -6.20 0.19
CA ALA A 73 -17.42 -6.41 0.94
C ALA A 73 -16.17 -6.21 0.06
N ALA A 74 -16.21 -6.63 -1.21
CA ALA A 74 -15.14 -6.39 -2.18
C ALA A 74 -15.00 -4.90 -2.54
N ALA A 75 -16.11 -4.17 -2.69
CA ALA A 75 -16.05 -2.73 -2.94
C ALA A 75 -15.41 -1.98 -1.74
N VAL A 76 -15.81 -2.35 -0.51
CA VAL A 76 -15.23 -1.80 0.72
C VAL A 76 -13.76 -2.18 0.88
N SER A 77 -13.35 -3.38 0.46
CA SER A 77 -11.95 -3.82 0.54
C SER A 77 -11.01 -3.05 -0.40
N ILE A 78 -11.53 -2.55 -1.53
CA ILE A 78 -10.78 -1.76 -2.51
C ILE A 78 -10.64 -0.30 -2.07
N ALA A 79 -11.61 0.25 -1.33
CA ALA A 79 -11.61 1.65 -0.87
C ALA A 79 -10.29 2.12 -0.22
N PRO A 80 -9.67 1.39 0.74
CA PRO A 80 -8.40 1.83 1.33
C PRO A 80 -7.24 1.82 0.34
N LEU A 81 -7.18 0.91 -0.63
CA LEU A 81 -6.17 0.97 -1.70
C LEU A 81 -6.31 2.25 -2.52
N VAL A 82 -7.54 2.60 -2.88
CA VAL A 82 -7.82 3.82 -3.66
C VAL A 82 -7.42 5.06 -2.88
N LEU A 83 -7.72 5.11 -1.57
CA LEU A 83 -7.29 6.22 -0.71
C LEU A 83 -5.77 6.35 -0.66
N VAL A 84 -5.06 5.25 -0.38
CA VAL A 84 -3.60 5.24 -0.34
C VAL A 84 -3.01 5.68 -1.68
N PHE A 85 -3.52 5.13 -2.79
CA PHE A 85 -3.10 5.55 -4.11
C PHE A 85 -3.36 7.04 -4.36
N ALA A 86 -4.53 7.56 -4.00
CA ALA A 86 -4.88 8.97 -4.17
C ALA A 86 -4.00 9.91 -3.33
N PHE A 87 -3.53 9.49 -2.16
CA PHE A 87 -2.57 10.26 -1.36
C PHE A 87 -1.14 10.19 -1.92
N LEU A 88 -0.71 9.01 -2.41
CA LEU A 88 0.65 8.81 -2.90
C LEU A 88 0.87 9.22 -4.37
N GLN A 89 -0.19 9.32 -5.18
CA GLN A 89 -0.09 9.70 -6.60
C GLN A 89 0.67 11.02 -6.81
N ARG A 90 0.56 11.99 -5.89
CA ARG A 90 1.26 13.27 -6.01
C ARG A 90 2.79 13.11 -5.99
N TYR A 91 3.29 12.14 -5.22
CA TYR A 91 4.72 11.86 -5.10
C TYR A 91 5.21 11.04 -6.30
N LEU A 92 4.37 10.15 -6.83
CA LEU A 92 4.66 9.42 -8.06
C LEU A 92 4.76 10.37 -9.26
N VAL A 93 3.84 11.34 -9.37
CA VAL A 93 3.84 12.34 -10.45
C VAL A 93 5.03 13.30 -10.36
N GLN A 94 5.40 13.74 -9.15
CA GLN A 94 6.58 14.59 -8.93
C GLN A 94 7.88 13.87 -9.31
N GLY A 95 8.03 12.59 -8.95
CA GLY A 95 9.21 11.81 -9.34
C GLY A 95 9.33 11.61 -10.85
N VAL A 96 8.22 11.40 -11.56
CA VAL A 96 8.23 11.30 -13.03
C VAL A 96 8.60 12.64 -13.68
N ALA A 97 8.08 13.76 -13.16
CA ALA A 97 8.38 15.10 -13.67
C ALA A 97 9.87 15.48 -13.50
N GLU A 98 10.50 15.12 -12.38
CA GLU A 98 11.94 15.35 -12.17
C GLU A 98 12.83 14.47 -13.06
N THR A 99 12.39 13.27 -13.45
CA THR A 99 13.10 12.44 -14.44
C THR A 99 12.88 12.88 -15.89
N GLY A 100 11.84 13.69 -16.16
CA GLY A 100 11.50 14.19 -17.50
C GLY A 100 12.13 15.55 -17.85
N ILE A 101 12.51 16.37 -16.86
CA ILE A 101 13.18 17.66 -17.08
C ILE A 101 14.69 17.49 -16.93
N LYS A 102 15.34 16.98 -17.99
CA LYS A 102 16.71 17.30 -18.44
C LYS A 102 17.01 16.52 -19.72
N GLY A 103 16.31 16.92 -20.78
CA GLY A 103 16.81 17.02 -22.15
C GLY A 103 16.77 18.48 -22.54
#